data_AF-A0A437KTL1-F1
#
_entry.id   AF-A0A437KTL1-F1
#
_cell.length_a   1.000
_cell.length_b   1.000
_cell.length_c   1.000
_cell.angle_alpha   90.00
_cell.angle_beta   90.00
_cell.angle_gamma   90.00
#
_symmetry.space_group_name_H-M   'P 1'
#
loop_
_entity.id
_entity.type
_entity.pdbx_description
1 polymer ?
#
loop_
_entity_poly.entity_id
_entity_poly.type
_entity_poly.pdbx_seq_one_letter_code
_entity_poly.pdbx_strand_id
1 'polypeptide(L)' 'MTAQQKQYKSAETGRYVSKSTATKSPSTTYSTTRSKK' A
#
# COMPACT_ATOMS: atom_id res chain seq x y z
N MET A 1 13.05 -15.58 9.29
CA MET A 1 11.68 -15.29 8.82
C MET A 1 11.58 -13.79 8.56
N THR A 2 11.58 -13.34 7.31
CA THR A 2 11.47 -11.90 6.98
C THR A 2 10.02 -11.46 7.14
N ALA A 3 9.77 -10.45 7.98
CA ALA A 3 8.43 -9.88 8.13
C ALA A 3 8.05 -9.10 6.86
N GLN A 4 7.16 -9.65 6.06
CA GLN A 4 6.57 -8.95 4.92
C GLN A 4 5.57 -7.91 5.43
N GLN A 5 5.86 -6.63 5.21
CA GLN A 5 4.97 -5.54 5.62
C GLN A 5 4.05 -5.14 4.46
N LYS A 6 2.73 -5.17 4.67
CA LYS A 6 1.75 -4.73 3.65
C LYS A 6 1.72 -3.20 3.60
N GLN A 7 1.99 -2.65 2.42
CA GLN A 7 1.94 -1.23 2.12
C GLN A 7 0.81 -0.95 1.13
N TYR A 8 0.35 0.30 1.10
CA TYR A 8 -0.69 0.76 0.17
C TYR A 8 -0.14 1.96 -0.60
N LYS A 9 -0.34 1.99 -1.92
CA LYS A 9 0.17 3.04 -2.80
C LYS A 9 -0.93 3.53 -3.74
N SER A 10 -1.10 4.84 -3.81
CA SER A 10 -2.02 5.48 -4.73
C SER A 10 -1.49 5.33 -6.16
N ALA A 11 -2.33 4.84 -7.07
CA ALA A 11 -2.04 4.75 -8.50
C ALA A 11 -2.00 6.13 -9.15
N GLU A 12 -2.79 7.07 -8.66
CA GLU A 12 -2.88 8.43 -9.21
C GLU A 12 -1.65 9.28 -8.88
N THR A 13 -1.18 9.23 -7.63
CA THR A 13 -0.11 10.12 -7.14
C THR A 13 1.22 9.41 -6.93
N GLY A 14 1.24 8.08 -6.96
CA GLY A 14 2.42 7.28 -6.62
C GLY A 14 2.85 7.38 -5.16
N ARG A 15 2.06 7.99 -4.26
CA ARG A 15 2.39 8.12 -2.84
C ARG A 15 1.92 6.92 -2.04
N TYR A 16 2.67 6.60 -0.99
CA TYR A 16 2.22 5.62 0.00
C TYR A 16 1.14 6.22 0.89
N VAL A 17 0.08 5.46 1.09
CA VAL A 17 -1.10 5.88 1.86
C VAL A 17 -1.38 4.90 2.99
N SER A 18 -2.19 5.32 3.95
CA SER A 18 -2.63 4.46 5.04
C SER A 18 -3.62 3.40 4.56
N LYS A 19 -3.79 2.33 5.35
CA LYS A 19 -4.84 1.33 5.11
C LYS A 19 -6.24 1.96 5.05
N SER A 20 -6.52 2.93 5.92
CA SER A 20 -7.83 3.62 5.94
C SER A 20 -8.07 4.38 4.64
N THR A 21 -7.05 5.07 4.12
CA THR A 21 -7.12 5.75 2.82
C THR A 21 -7.35 4.74 1.70
N ALA A 22 -6.62 3.62 1.71
CA ALA A 22 -6.80 2.55 0.72
C ALA A 22 -8.21 1.96 0.74
N THR A 23 -8.84 1.84 1.91
CA THR A 23 -10.24 1.36 2.01
C THR A 23 -11.26 2.38 1.53
N LYS A 24 -10.97 3.69 1.65
CA LYS A 24 -11.86 4.76 1.16
C LYS A 24 -11.78 4.93 -0.35
N SER A 25 -10.61 4.65 -0.94
CA SER A 25 -10.37 4.79 -2.38
C SER A 25 -9.74 3.51 -2.96
N PRO A 26 -10.48 2.38 -2.97
CA PRO A 26 -9.96 1.09 -3.39
C PRO A 26 -9.72 1.02 -4.90
N SER A 27 -10.44 1.82 -5.69
CA SER A 27 -10.29 1.89 -7.15
C SER A 27 -8.95 2.51 -7.58
N THR A 28 -8.37 3.37 -6.75
CA THR A 28 -7.18 4.17 -7.10
C THR A 28 -6.00 3.89 -6.17
N THR A 29 -6.09 2.84 -5.34
CA THR A 29 -5.04 2.43 -4.41
C THR A 29 -4.79 0.93 -4.49
N TYR A 30 -3.54 0.52 -4.72
CA TYR A 30 -3.14 -0.88 -4.72
C TYR A 30 -2.29 -1.24 -3.50
N SER A 31 -2.32 -2.52 -3.11
CA SER A 31 -1.52 -3.05 -2.00
C SER A 31 -0.23 -3.69 -2.53
N THR A 32 0.90 -3.39 -1.91
CA THR A 32 2.19 -4.03 -2.18
C THR A 32 2.76 -4.67 -0.92
N THR A 33 3.59 -5.68 -1.04
CA THR A 33 4.37 -6.21 0.08
C THR A 33 5.78 -5.62 0.02
N ARG A 34 6.26 -5.07 1.14
CA ARG A 34 7.66 -4.69 1.30
C ARG A 34 8.40 -5.84 1.97
N SER A 35 9.27 -6.48 1.21
CA SER A 35 10.30 -7.34 1.78
C SER A 35 11.42 -6.46 2.31
N LYS A 36 11.74 -6.58 3.60
CA LYS A 36 13.01 -6.09 4.14
C LYS A 36 14.02 -7.22 3.94
N LYS A 37 14.95 -7.02 3.00
CA LYS A 37 16.10 -7.89 2.78
C LYS A 37 17.12 -7.67 3.90
#